data_AF-A0A7S2V1H5-F1
#
_entry.id   AF-A0A7S2V1H5-F1
#
_cell.length_a   1.000
_cell.length_b   1.000
_cell.length_c   1.000
_cell.angle_alpha   90.00
_cell.angle_beta   90.00
_cell.angle_gamma   90.00
#
_symmetry.space_group_name_H-M   'P 1'
#
loop_
_entity.id
_entity.type
_entity.pdbx_description
1 polymer ?
#
loop_
_entity_poly.entity_id
_entity_poly.type
_entity_poly.pdbx_seq_one_letter_code
_entity_poly.pdbx_strand_id
1 'polypeptide(L)'
;HEALRMYMVWMVEAVKNMTSEYIQDDYWKIASFFHWYNKIFYPFLHGHHSNEESIFFPWLKERTTNWPEVQMSTDHEEIMRDMDAIRDFEYRFKQAKGDPEET
;
A
#
# COMPACT_ATOMS: atom_id res chain seq x y z
N HIS A 1 -14.69 4.84 -0.06
CA HIS A 1 -13.62 4.21 -0.86
C HIS A 1 -13.17 4.96 -2.12
N GLU A 2 -13.85 6.03 -2.61
CA GLU A 2 -13.47 6.66 -3.90
C GLU A 2 -12.04 7.23 -3.92
N ALA A 3 -11.62 7.89 -2.83
CA ALA A 3 -10.24 8.35 -2.70
C ALA A 3 -9.21 7.20 -2.79
N LEU A 4 -9.52 6.02 -2.25
CA LEU A 4 -8.65 4.84 -2.35
C LEU A 4 -8.53 4.35 -3.79
N ARG A 5 -9.64 4.35 -4.55
CA ARG A 5 -9.61 4.00 -5.98
C ARG A 5 -8.70 4.94 -6.75
N MET A 6 -8.76 6.24 -6.48
CA MET A 6 -7.87 7.21 -7.11
C MET A 6 -6.40 6.91 -6.79
N TYR A 7 -6.05 6.63 -5.53
CA TYR A 7 -4.68 6.29 -5.17
C TYR A 7 -4.19 4.98 -5.80
N MET A 8 -5.07 3.97 -5.91
CA MET A 8 -4.76 2.72 -6.61
C MET A 8 -4.47 2.95 -8.10
N VAL A 9 -5.26 3.81 -8.76
CA VAL A 9 -5.00 4.21 -10.15
C VAL A 9 -3.64 4.90 -10.27
N TRP A 10 -3.32 5.83 -9.36
CA TRP A 10 -2.01 6.50 -9.35
C TRP A 10 -0.86 5.53 -9.13
N MET A 11 -1.03 4.51 -8.26
CA MET A 11 -0.02 3.47 -8.07
C MET A 11 0.26 2.72 -9.37
N VAL A 12 -0.79 2.27 -10.07
CA VAL A 12 -0.67 1.54 -11.33
C VAL A 12 -0.01 2.40 -12.40
N GLU A 13 -0.43 3.66 -12.53
CA GLU A 13 0.16 4.58 -13.50
C GLU A 13 1.61 4.92 -13.17
N ALA A 14 1.96 5.08 -11.89
CA ALA A 14 3.35 5.29 -11.49
C ALA A 14 4.23 4.12 -11.95
N VAL A 15 3.83 2.88 -11.66
CA VAL A 15 4.60 1.67 -12.01
C VAL A 15 4.76 1.53 -13.53
N LYS A 16 3.71 1.79 -14.31
CA LYS A 16 3.79 1.75 -15.79
C LYS A 16 4.81 2.74 -16.36
N ASN A 17 5.01 3.88 -15.69
CA ASN A 17 5.91 4.94 -16.15
C ASN A 17 7.34 4.82 -15.58
N MET A 18 7.64 3.76 -14.83
CA MET A 18 8.98 3.48 -14.27
C MET A 18 9.91 2.74 -15.22
N THR A 19 9.43 2.22 -16.35
CA THR A 19 10.26 1.47 -17.29
C THR A 19 10.80 2.36 -18.40
N SER A 20 12.12 2.60 -18.43
CA SER A 20 12.84 2.92 -19.66
C SER A 20 13.83 1.80 -20.01
N GLU A 21 14.34 1.82 -21.25
CA GLU A 21 15.42 0.93 -21.70
C GLU A 21 16.70 1.05 -20.83
N TYR A 22 16.84 2.11 -20.02
CA TYR A 22 18.01 2.39 -19.20
C TYR A 22 17.65 2.57 -17.71
N ILE A 23 17.64 1.46 -16.97
CA ILE A 23 17.33 1.40 -15.52
C ILE A 23 18.13 2.41 -14.66
N GLN A 24 19.33 2.81 -15.10
CA GLN A 24 20.19 3.74 -14.36
C GLN A 24 19.67 5.19 -14.34
N ASP A 25 18.97 5.65 -15.39
CA ASP A 25 18.51 7.04 -15.51
C ASP A 25 17.18 7.28 -14.75
N ASP A 26 16.49 6.20 -14.37
CA ASP A 26 15.15 6.24 -13.77
C ASP A 26 15.14 5.96 -12.27
N TYR A 27 16.32 5.87 -11.63
CA TYR A 27 16.43 5.61 -10.18
C TYR A 27 15.60 6.59 -9.34
N TRP A 28 15.61 7.88 -9.72
CA TRP A 28 14.85 8.91 -9.02
C TRP A 28 13.33 8.66 -9.08
N LYS A 29 12.82 7.98 -10.11
CA LYS A 29 11.40 7.60 -10.22
C LYS A 29 11.05 6.53 -9.20
N ILE A 30 11.91 5.52 -9.04
CA ILE A 30 11.74 4.45 -8.06
C ILE A 30 11.82 5.03 -6.63
N ALA A 31 12.80 5.91 -6.37
CA ALA A 31 12.91 6.60 -5.08
C ALA A 31 11.69 7.48 -4.78
N SER A 32 11.20 8.23 -5.78
CA SER A 32 9.99 9.06 -5.65
C SER A 32 8.75 8.22 -5.37
N PHE A 33 8.64 7.06 -6.01
CA PHE A 33 7.55 6.13 -5.73
C PHE A 33 7.60 5.61 -4.31
N PHE A 34 8.74 5.11 -3.83
CA PHE A 34 8.83 4.62 -2.46
C PHE A 34 8.57 5.72 -1.42
N HIS A 35 9.00 6.95 -1.69
CA HIS A 35 8.67 8.09 -0.84
C HIS A 35 7.15 8.30 -0.76
N TRP A 36 6.47 8.42 -1.90
CA TRP A 36 5.01 8.58 -1.94
C TRP A 36 4.28 7.37 -1.31
N TYR A 37 4.71 6.16 -1.67
CA TYR A 37 4.12 4.91 -1.23
C TYR A 37 4.18 4.80 0.30
N ASN A 38 5.36 4.99 0.90
CA ASN A 38 5.57 4.83 2.34
C ASN A 38 5.00 5.98 3.18
N LYS A 39 5.02 7.22 2.66
CA LYS A 39 4.58 8.39 3.44
C LYS A 39 3.09 8.67 3.30
N ILE A 40 2.47 8.31 2.18
CA ILE A 40 1.09 8.68 1.86
C ILE A 40 0.21 7.45 1.72
N PHE A 41 0.53 6.58 0.75
CA PHE A 41 -0.40 5.54 0.34
C PHE A 41 -0.54 4.41 1.36
N TYR A 42 0.60 3.89 1.84
CA TYR A 42 0.66 2.85 2.86
C TYR A 42 -0.11 3.21 4.14
N PRO A 43 0.19 4.33 4.84
CA PRO A 43 -0.54 4.67 6.07
C PRO A 43 -2.02 4.97 5.81
N PHE A 44 -2.38 5.51 4.64
CA PHE A 44 -3.77 5.80 4.32
C PHE A 44 -4.62 4.53 4.19
N LEU A 45 -4.14 3.54 3.43
CA LEU A 45 -4.89 2.31 3.20
C LEU A 45 -4.88 1.38 4.44
N HIS A 46 -3.76 1.28 5.17
CA HIS A 46 -3.73 0.59 6.47
C HIS A 46 -4.62 1.28 7.52
N GLY A 47 -4.61 2.61 7.58
CA GLY A 47 -5.47 3.37 8.50
C GLY A 47 -6.95 3.20 8.16
N HIS A 48 -7.30 3.17 6.87
CA HIS A 48 -8.65 2.87 6.42
C HIS A 48 -9.09 1.47 6.85
N HIS A 49 -8.29 0.44 6.56
CA HIS A 49 -8.57 -0.93 6.98
C HIS A 49 -8.72 -1.05 8.49
N SER A 50 -7.82 -0.44 9.26
CA SER A 50 -7.87 -0.46 10.73
C SER A 50 -9.15 0.20 11.27
N ASN A 51 -9.59 1.31 10.67
CA ASN A 51 -10.85 1.95 11.06
C ASN A 51 -12.07 1.09 10.72
N GLU A 52 -12.04 0.37 9.61
CA GLU A 52 -13.11 -0.57 9.26
C GLU A 52 -13.21 -1.69 10.30
N GLU A 53 -12.10 -2.36 10.61
CA GLU A 53 -12.04 -3.45 11.58
C GLU A 53 -12.38 -3.04 13.02
N SER A 54 -11.87 -1.89 13.46
CA SER A 54 -11.99 -1.48 14.87
C SER A 54 -13.24 -0.65 15.20
N ILE A 55 -13.85 -0.01 14.19
CA ILE A 55 -14.95 0.94 14.41
C ILE A 55 -16.17 0.55 13.58
N PHE A 56 -16.01 0.46 12.25
CA PHE A 56 -17.15 0.39 11.34
C PHE A 56 -17.82 -0.98 11.34
N PHE A 57 -17.05 -2.06 11.21
CA PHE A 57 -17.55 -3.43 11.19
C PHE A 57 -18.22 -3.83 12.51
N PRO A 58 -17.65 -3.55 13.70
CA PRO A 58 -18.34 -3.77 14.97
C PRO A 58 -19.69 -3.05 15.03
N TRP A 59 -19.73 -1.77 14.65
CA TRP A 59 -20.96 -0.98 14.66
C TRP A 59 -22.03 -1.54 13.70
N LEU A 60 -21.61 -2.01 12.52
CA LEU A 60 -22.52 -2.54 11.49
C LEU A 60 -23.04 -3.93 11.87
N LYS A 61 -22.20 -4.78 12.46
CA LYS A 61 -22.54 -6.11 12.95
C LYS A 61 -23.63 -6.09 14.01
N GLU A 62 -23.58 -5.13 14.94
CA GLU A 62 -24.64 -4.93 15.95
C GLU A 62 -26.02 -4.62 15.33
N ARG A 63 -26.05 -4.11 14.10
CA ARG A 63 -27.25 -3.56 13.44
C ARG A 63 -27.74 -4.41 12.28
N THR A 64 -27.07 -5.54 11.99
CA THR A 64 -27.36 -6.38 10.83
C THR A 64 -27.60 -7.82 11.25
N THR A 65 -28.74 -8.39 10.85
CA THR A 65 -29.13 -9.76 11.20
C THR A 65 -28.29 -10.83 10.49
N ASN A 66 -27.74 -10.50 9.31
CA ASN A 66 -26.98 -11.41 8.45
C ASN A 66 -25.58 -10.82 8.17
N TRP A 67 -24.72 -10.80 9.17
CA TRP A 67 -23.34 -10.32 9.03
C TRP A 67 -22.44 -11.38 8.37
N PRO A 68 -21.84 -11.12 7.19
CA PRO A 68 -20.99 -12.08 6.51
C PRO A 68 -19.57 -12.07 7.08
N GLU A 69 -19.39 -12.66 8.27
CA GLU A 69 -18.13 -12.67 9.04
C GLU A 69 -16.89 -12.95 8.18
N VAL A 70 -16.91 -14.07 7.45
CA VAL A 70 -15.76 -14.56 6.69
C VAL A 70 -15.34 -13.51 5.67
N GLN A 71 -16.29 -13.04 4.86
CA GLN A 71 -15.99 -12.10 3.77
C GLN A 71 -15.48 -10.75 4.30
N MET A 72 -16.09 -10.22 5.35
CA MET A 72 -15.67 -8.94 5.92
C MET A 72 -14.27 -9.02 6.56
N SER A 73 -13.90 -10.17 7.15
CA SER A 73 -12.60 -10.33 7.82
C SER A 73 -11.44 -10.65 6.88
N THR A 74 -11.68 -11.24 5.70
CA THR A 74 -10.61 -11.75 4.83
C THR A 74 -10.36 -10.93 3.57
N ASP A 75 -11.34 -10.12 3.14
CA ASP A 75 -11.28 -9.42 1.83
C ASP A 75 -10.08 -8.46 1.71
N HIS A 76 -9.52 -8.01 2.83
CA HIS A 76 -8.41 -7.07 2.85
C HIS A 76 -7.04 -7.72 3.11
N GLU A 77 -6.98 -8.99 3.53
CA GLU A 77 -5.71 -9.62 3.97
C GLU A 77 -4.68 -9.69 2.84
N GLU A 78 -5.12 -10.03 1.63
CA GLU A 78 -4.23 -10.15 0.47
C GLU A 78 -3.57 -8.81 0.13
N ILE A 79 -4.37 -7.74 0.03
CA ILE A 79 -3.85 -6.41 -0.28
C ILE A 79 -2.95 -5.88 0.84
N MET A 80 -3.28 -6.10 2.12
CA MET A 80 -2.40 -5.68 3.23
C MET A 80 -1.04 -6.37 3.14
N ARG A 81 -1.02 -7.68 2.87
CA ARG A 81 0.23 -8.45 2.73
C ARG A 81 1.06 -7.98 1.54
N ASP A 82 0.42 -7.75 0.40
CA ASP A 82 1.10 -7.26 -0.80
C ASP A 82 1.69 -5.87 -0.56
N MET A 83 0.99 -5.04 0.22
CA MET A 83 1.48 -3.72 0.58
C MET A 83 2.72 -3.76 1.48
N ASP A 84 2.70 -4.62 2.50
CA ASP A 84 3.86 -4.86 3.35
C ASP A 84 5.06 -5.34 2.52
N ALA A 85 4.83 -6.26 1.58
CA ALA A 85 5.89 -6.77 0.70
C ALA A 85 6.51 -5.67 -0.19
N ILE A 86 5.70 -4.75 -0.72
CA ILE A 86 6.20 -3.60 -1.51
C ILE A 86 7.03 -2.67 -0.61
N ARG A 87 6.54 -2.35 0.59
CA ARG A 87 7.27 -1.51 1.55
C ARG A 87 8.64 -2.09 1.88
N ASP A 88 8.70 -3.40 2.18
CA ASP A 88 9.93 -4.10 2.53
C ASP A 88 10.91 -4.20 1.34
N PHE A 89 10.41 -4.10 0.11
CA PHE A 89 11.27 -4.06 -1.08
C PHE A 89 12.12 -2.78 -1.14
N GLU A 90 11.67 -1.66 -0.57
CA GLU A 90 12.48 -0.42 -0.51
C GLU A 90 13.83 -0.67 0.19
N TYR A 91 13.83 -1.46 1.27
CA TYR A 91 15.05 -1.79 2.01
C TYR A 91 16.06 -2.52 1.11
N ARG A 92 15.58 -3.50 0.34
CA ARG A 92 16.42 -4.25 -0.61
C ARG A 92 16.96 -3.35 -1.73
N PHE A 93 16.14 -2.42 -2.20
CA PHE A 93 16.51 -1.44 -3.22
C PHE A 93 17.61 -0.47 -2.73
N LYS A 94 17.52 -0.01 -1.48
CA LYS A 94 18.56 0.85 -0.85
C LYS A 94 19.89 0.11 -0.69
N GLN A 95 19.87 -1.14 -0.22
CA GLN A 95 21.09 -1.95 -0.06
C GLN A 95 21.81 -2.24 -1.38
N ALA A 96 21.09 -2.52 -2.46
CA ALA A 96 21.68 -2.81 -3.76
C ALA A 96 22.52 -1.65 -4.34
N LYS A 97 22.29 -0.42 -3.87
CA LYS A 97 23.04 0.78 -4.28
C LYS A 97 24.24 1.09 -3.38
N GLY A 98 24.34 0.45 -2.21
CA GLY A 98 25.36 0.77 -1.22
C GLY A 98 25.15 2.13 -0.54
N ASP A 99 23.91 2.62 -0.44
CA ASP A 99 23.57 3.77 0.41
C ASP A 99 23.73 3.35 1.88
N PRO A 100 24.73 3.87 2.64
CA PRO A 100 25.00 3.47 4.01
C PRO A 100 24.40 4.51 4.95
N GLU A 101 23.08 4.56 5.08
CA GLU A 101 22.42 5.20 6.23
C GLU A 101 21.22 4.29 6.55
N GLU A 102 21.17 3.59 7.69
CA GLU A 102 21.18 4.14 9.04
C GLU A 102 21.90 3.17 10.02
N THR A 103 22.94 3.68 10.70
CA THR A 103 23.28 3.31 12.08
C THR A 103 22.56 4.22 13.05
#